data_AF-A0A7C4CXZ7-F1
#
_entry.id   AF-A0A7C4CXZ7-F1
#
_cell.length_a   1.000
_cell.length_b   1.000
_cell.length_c   1.000
_cell.angle_alpha   90.00
_cell.angle_beta   90.00
_cell.angle_gamma   90.00
#
_symmetry.space_group_name_H-M   'P 1'
#
loop_
_entity.id
_entity.type
_entity.pdbx_description
1 polymer ?
#
loop_
_entity_poly.entity_id
_entity_poly.type
_entity_poly.pdbx_seq_one_letter_code
_entity_poly.pdbx_strand_id
1 'polypeptide(L)' 'MSEKVKKLFREELKVANIGLEIFYRSLKDQAVEVVQISWQPPPSLERRLKEKLEKLL' A
#
# COMPACT_ATOMS: atom_id res chain seq x y z
N MET A 1 -26.36 3.85 2.44
CA MET A 1 -25.10 3.50 1.73
C MET A 1 -25.32 3.63 0.23
N SER A 2 -24.36 4.22 -0.49
CA SER A 2 -24.36 4.34 -1.96
C SER A 2 -24.41 2.96 -2.63
N GLU A 3 -25.21 2.81 -3.70
CA GLU A 3 -25.31 1.55 -4.47
C GLU A 3 -23.96 1.07 -5.03
N LYS A 4 -23.04 2.00 -5.33
CA LYS A 4 -21.67 1.65 -5.76
C LYS A 4 -20.91 0.84 -4.71
N VAL A 5 -21.09 1.17 -3.43
CA VAL A 5 -20.42 0.46 -2.33
C VAL A 5 -20.98 -0.94 -2.18
N LYS A 6 -22.31 -1.12 -2.30
CA LYS A 6 -22.95 -2.44 -2.25
C LYS A 6 -22.51 -3.35 -3.39
N LYS A 7 -22.25 -2.78 -4.58
CA LYS A 7 -21.74 -3.52 -5.73
C LYS A 7 -20.36 -4.10 -5.46
N LEU A 8 -19.47 -3.33 -4.83
CA LEU A 8 -18.11 -3.75 -4.46
C LEU A 8 -18.08 -5.03 -3.60
N PHE A 9 -19.07 -5.21 -2.72
CA PHE A 9 -19.18 -6.37 -1.83
C PHE A 9 -19.89 -7.58 -2.46
N ARG A 10 -20.41 -7.45 -3.69
CA ARG A 10 -21.06 -8.56 -4.43
C ARG A 10 -20.18 -9.11 -5.55
N GLU A 11 -19.08 -8.43 -5.86
CA GLU A 11 -18.12 -8.84 -6.87
C GLU A 11 -16.95 -9.59 -6.24
N GLU A 12 -16.25 -10.37 -7.05
CA GLU A 12 -15.03 -11.05 -6.61
C GLU A 12 -13.99 -10.02 -6.15
N LEU A 13 -13.52 -10.17 -4.92
CA LEU A 13 -12.57 -9.24 -4.31
C LEU A 13 -11.15 -9.56 -4.79
N LYS A 14 -10.54 -8.60 -5.49
CA LYS A 14 -9.11 -8.63 -5.86
C LYS A 14 -8.37 -7.57 -5.06
N VAL A 15 -7.29 -7.95 -4.38
CA VAL A 15 -6.59 -7.08 -3.41
C VAL A 15 -5.12 -6.89 -3.76
N ALA A 16 -4.66 -5.64 -3.69
CA ALA A 16 -3.24 -5.30 -3.68
C ALA A 16 -2.85 -4.86 -2.26
N ASN A 17 -2.17 -5.72 -1.51
CA ASN A 17 -1.74 -5.40 -0.15
C ASN A 17 -0.49 -4.51 -0.19
N ILE A 18 -0.52 -3.42 0.57
CA ILE A 18 0.61 -2.51 0.77
C ILE A 18 0.86 -2.42 2.27
N GLY A 19 2.09 -2.74 2.69
CA GLY A 19 2.48 -2.71 4.10
C GLY A 19 2.63 -4.10 4.69
N LEU A 20 1.93 -4.39 5.79
CA LEU A 20 2.22 -5.57 6.61
C LEU A 20 1.90 -6.88 5.88
N GLU A 21 2.90 -7.76 5.84
CA GLU A 21 2.80 -9.10 5.26
C GLU A 21 1.72 -9.97 5.91
N ILE A 22 1.41 -9.73 7.19
CA ILE A 22 0.38 -10.49 7.91
C ILE A 22 -1.02 -10.35 7.29
N PHE A 23 -1.32 -9.19 6.70
CA PHE A 23 -2.60 -8.96 6.01
C PHE A 23 -2.67 -9.71 4.69
N TYR A 24 -1.57 -9.71 3.92
CA TYR A 24 -1.45 -10.53 2.72
C TYR A 24 -1.70 -12.02 3.03
N ARG A 25 -1.03 -12.56 4.06
CA ARG A 25 -1.18 -13.97 4.47
C ARG A 25 -2.60 -14.29 4.91
N SER A 26 -3.20 -13.43 5.74
CA SER A 26 -4.57 -13.61 6.20
C SER A 26 -5.59 -13.65 5.07
N LEU A 27 -5.40 -12.83 4.01
CA LEU A 27 -6.26 -12.85 2.82
C LEU A 27 -6.02 -14.10 1.95
N LYS A 28 -4.77 -14.52 1.83
CA LYS A 28 -4.37 -15.77 1.15
C LYS A 28 -5.02 -17.00 1.79
N ASP A 29 -5.06 -17.07 3.12
CA ASP A 29 -5.68 -18.17 3.87
C ASP A 29 -7.21 -18.24 3.68
N GLN A 30 -7.83 -17.09 3.36
CA GLN A 30 -9.25 -16.98 2.99
C GLN A 30 -9.50 -17.22 1.49
N ALA A 31 -8.48 -17.68 0.76
CA ALA A 31 -8.52 -17.91 -0.70
C ALA A 31 -8.89 -16.67 -1.53
N VAL A 32 -8.63 -15.46 -1.02
CA VAL A 32 -8.83 -14.21 -1.76
C VAL A 32 -7.69 -14.03 -2.79
N GLU A 33 -8.02 -13.52 -3.98
CA GLU A 33 -7.01 -13.14 -4.97
C GLU A 33 -6.26 -11.89 -4.48
N VAL A 34 -5.04 -12.10 -3.98
CA VAL A 34 -4.22 -11.03 -3.39
C VAL A 34 -2.78 -11.07 -3.88
N VAL A 35 -2.20 -9.89 -4.10
CA VAL A 35 -0.76 -9.68 -4.35
C VAL A 35 -0.16 -8.79 -3.28
N GLN A 36 1.08 -9.09 -2.88
CA GLN A 36 1.84 -8.26 -1.94
C GLN A 36 2.71 -7.27 -2.72
N ILE A 37 2.53 -5.99 -2.46
CA ILE A 37 3.36 -4.94 -3.05
C ILE A 37 4.54 -4.66 -2.11
N SER A 38 5.75 -4.88 -2.62
CA SER A 38 7.00 -4.44 -1.98
C SER A 38 7.15 -2.93 -2.14
N TRP A 39 6.38 -2.17 -1.34
CA TRP A 39 6.46 -0.72 -1.30
C TRP A 39 7.34 -0.26 -0.15
N GLN A 40 8.26 0.66 -0.44
CA GLN A 40 8.98 1.44 0.55
C GLN A 40 8.68 2.92 0.32
N PRO A 41 8.52 3.72 1.39
CA PRO A 41 8.43 5.16 1.23
C PRO A 41 9.70 5.65 0.54
N PRO A 42 9.61 6.72 -0.29
CA PRO A 42 10.80 7.35 -0.81
C PRO A 42 11.72 7.69 0.37
N PRO A 43 13.05 7.54 0.22
CA PRO A 43 13.97 7.89 1.29
C PRO A 43 13.62 9.29 1.76
N SER A 44 13.32 9.45 3.05
CA SER A 44 13.07 10.78 3.58
C SER A 44 14.40 11.52 3.42
N LEU A 45 14.47 12.45 2.48
CA LEU A 45 15.64 13.31 2.38
C LEU A 45 15.73 14.03 3.72
N GLU A 46 16.71 13.65 4.53
CA GLU A 46 16.87 14.25 5.84
C GLU A 46 16.90 15.76 5.63
N ARG A 47 16.01 16.46 6.32
CA ARG A 47 15.84 17.91 6.11
C ARG A 47 17.18 18.65 6.22
N ARG A 48 18.05 18.20 7.13
CA ARG A 48 19.43 18.69 7.29
C ARG A 48 20.31 18.41 6.08
N LEU A 49 20.16 17.27 5.41
CA LEU A 49 20.90 16.92 4.20
C LEU A 49 20.43 17.77 3.01
N LYS A 50 19.11 17.98 2.86
CA LYS A 50 18.54 18.89 1.85
C LYS A 50 19.07 20.31 2.00
N GLU A 51 19.00 20.85 3.22
CA GLU A 51 19.45 22.21 3.55
C GLU A 51 20.96 22.40 3.29
N LYS A 52 21.77 21.35 3.48
CA LYS A 52 23.21 21.39 3.16
C LYS A 52 23.47 21.35 1.66
N LEU A 53 22.75 20.52 0.91
CA LEU A 53 22.86 20.42 -0.55
C LEU A 53 22.48 21.74 -1.23
N GLU A 54 21.40 22.37 -0.80
CA GLU A 54 20.94 23.68 -1.31
C GLU A 54 21.92 24.83 -1.04
N LYS A 55 22.87 24.67 -0.12
CA LYS A 55 23.92 25.67 0.14
C LYS A 55 25.17 25.46 -0.71
N LEU A 56 25.34 24.29 -1.32
CA LEU A 56 26.51 23.93 -2.13
C LEU A 56 26.25 24.09 -3.64
N LEU A 57 24.99 24.07 -4.05
CA LEU A 57 24.49 24.35 -5.40
C LEU A 57 24.03 25.80 -5.51
#